data_AF-A0AAC9NJU2-F1
#
_entry.id   AF-A0AAC9NJU2-F1
#
_cell.length_a   1.000
_cell.length_b   1.000
_cell.length_c   1.000
_cell.angle_alpha   90.00
_cell.angle_beta   90.00
_cell.angle_gamma   90.00
#
_symmetry.space_group_name_H-M   'P 1'
#
loop_
_entity.id
_entity.type
_entity.pdbx_description
1 polymer ?
#
loop_
_entity_poly.entity_id
_entity_poly.type
_entity_poly.pdbx_seq_one_letter_code
_entity_poly.pdbx_strand_id
1 'polypeptide(L)' 'MLGSLFTEPYIRLILGILLLLIILYIVKRFKGDKQRRPDSLEIIKEKLAKGEITQEEYEEARKRRGK' A
#
# COMPACT_ATOMS: atom_id res chain seq x y z
N MET A 1 -2.81 -37.15 -36.00
CA MET A 1 -2.06 -35.88 -35.91
C MET A 1 -3.02 -34.69 -35.72
N LEU A 2 -3.95 -34.77 -34.76
CA LEU A 2 -4.96 -33.71 -34.51
C LEU A 2 -4.85 -33.13 -33.09
N GLY A 3 -4.04 -33.74 -32.22
CA GLY A 3 -3.86 -33.26 -30.84
C GLY A 3 -3.03 -31.98 -30.75
N SER A 4 -2.04 -31.79 -31.63
CA SER A 4 -1.10 -30.66 -31.57
C SER A 4 -1.76 -29.30 -31.83
N LEU A 5 -2.71 -29.24 -32.76
CA LEU A 5 -3.42 -28.01 -33.17
C LEU A 5 -4.25 -27.40 -32.04
N PHE A 6 -4.77 -28.24 -31.14
CA PHE A 6 -5.51 -27.79 -29.97
C PHE A 6 -4.61 -27.67 -28.73
N THR A 7 -3.47 -28.34 -28.62
CA THR A 7 -2.59 -28.12 -27.44
C THR A 7 -1.88 -26.77 -27.47
N GLU A 8 -1.41 -26.32 -28.63
CA GLU A 8 -0.62 -25.08 -28.76
C GLU A 8 -1.32 -23.80 -28.25
N PRO A 9 -2.58 -23.51 -28.63
CA PRO A 9 -3.24 -22.29 -28.15
C PRO A 9 -3.65 -22.37 -26.68
N TYR A 10 -3.99 -23.56 -26.18
CA TYR A 10 -4.43 -23.74 -24.79
C TYR A 10 -3.24 -23.64 -23.83
N ILE A 11 -2.09 -24.20 -24.20
CA ILE A 11 -0.85 -24.05 -23.43
C ILE A 11 -0.48 -22.57 -23.31
N ARG A 12 -0.59 -21.81 -24.41
CA ARG A 12 -0.33 -20.36 -24.41
C ARG A 12 -1.29 -19.59 -23.51
N LEU A 13 -2.58 -19.93 -23.54
CA LEU A 13 -3.59 -19.31 -22.66
C LEU A 13 -3.36 -19.64 -21.18
N ILE A 14 -3.07 -20.90 -20.86
CA ILE A 14 -2.80 -21.35 -19.49
C ILE A 14 -1.54 -20.66 -18.93
N LEU A 15 -0.46 -20.59 -19.72
CA LEU A 15 0.76 -19.86 -19.35
C LEU A 15 0.48 -18.37 -19.13
N GLY A 16 -0.33 -17.74 -19.99
CA GLY A 16 -0.71 -16.33 -19.83
C GLY A 16 -1.51 -16.08 -18.56
N ILE A 17 -2.50 -16.93 -18.25
CA ILE A 17 -3.29 -16.84 -17.02
C ILE A 17 -2.41 -17.06 -15.79
N LEU A 18 -1.53 -18.06 -15.82
CA LEU A 18 -0.60 -18.35 -14.73
C LEU A 18 0.34 -17.17 -14.44
N LEU A 19 0.92 -16.58 -15.50
CA LEU A 19 1.77 -15.40 -15.39
C LEU A 19 1.01 -14.21 -14.78
N LEU A 20 -0.24 -13.99 -15.24
CA LEU A 20 -1.08 -12.91 -14.73
C LEU A 20 -1.41 -13.08 -13.25
N LEU A 21 -1.70 -14.30 -12.80
CA LEU A 21 -1.92 -14.61 -11.38
C LEU A 21 -0.67 -14.35 -10.53
N ILE A 22 0.52 -14.71 -11.03
CA ILE A 22 1.80 -14.42 -10.36
C ILE A 22 2.00 -12.91 -10.22
N ILE A 23 1.77 -12.14 -11.28
CA ILE A 23 1.88 -10.66 -11.25
C ILE A 23 0.89 -10.08 -10.24
N LEU A 24 -0.38 -10.52 -10.25
CA LEU A 24 -1.38 -10.04 -9.29
C LEU A 24 -1.02 -10.39 -7.85
N TYR A 25 -0.45 -11.58 -7.62
CA TYR A 25 0.02 -12.00 -6.30
C TYR A 25 1.16 -11.09 -5.80
N ILE A 26 2.16 -10.81 -6.65
CA ILE A 26 3.26 -9.90 -6.33
C ILE A 26 2.72 -8.49 -6.07
N VAL A 27 1.87 -7.94 -6.93
CA VAL A 27 1.31 -6.59 -6.74
C VAL A 27 0.51 -6.50 -5.45
N LYS A 28 -0.29 -7.51 -5.09
CA LYS A 28 -1.02 -7.54 -3.81
C LYS A 28 -0.07 -7.67 -2.61
N ARG A 29 1.01 -8.44 -2.73
CA ARG A 29 2.02 -8.60 -1.69
C ARG A 29 2.84 -7.32 -1.47
N PHE A 30 3.15 -6.60 -2.54
CA PHE A 30 3.89 -5.34 -2.53
C PHE A 30 3.01 -4.10 -2.33
N LYS A 31 1.68 -4.23 -2.42
CA LYS A 31 0.71 -3.39 -1.71
C LYS A 31 0.75 -3.64 -0.19
N GLY A 32 1.93 -4.02 0.33
CA GLY A 32 2.22 -3.96 1.74
C GLY A 32 1.85 -2.58 2.22
N ASP A 33 1.14 -2.57 3.34
CA ASP A 33 0.86 -1.42 4.18
C ASP A 33 1.72 -0.23 3.75
N LYS A 34 1.09 0.73 3.05
CA LYS A 34 1.34 2.10 3.48
C LYS A 34 0.93 2.08 4.95
N GLN A 35 1.85 1.66 5.82
CA GLN A 35 1.92 2.13 7.18
C GLN A 35 1.73 3.60 6.95
N ARG A 36 0.52 4.08 7.26
CA ARG A 36 0.27 5.49 7.42
C ARG A 36 1.35 5.85 8.43
N ARG A 37 2.48 6.37 7.95
CA ARG A 37 3.45 7.00 8.83
C ARG A 37 2.55 7.92 9.64
N PRO A 38 2.41 7.68 10.96
CA PRO A 38 1.42 8.39 11.74
C PRO A 38 1.67 9.84 11.43
N ASP A 39 0.59 10.47 10.99
CA ASP A 39 0.70 11.78 10.43
C ASP A 39 1.42 12.66 11.45
N SER A 40 2.36 13.51 11.06
CA SER A 40 3.19 14.23 12.04
C SER A 40 2.32 14.97 13.07
N LEU A 41 1.12 15.39 12.66
CA LEU A 41 0.11 15.98 13.54
C LEU A 41 -0.55 15.00 14.51
N GLU A 42 -0.74 13.75 14.09
CA GLU A 42 -1.28 12.66 14.92
C GLU A 42 -0.29 12.30 16.05
N ILE A 43 1.01 12.27 15.75
CA ILE A 43 2.07 12.10 16.76
C ILE A 43 2.02 13.26 17.78
N ILE A 44 1.94 14.50 17.31
CA ILE A 44 1.92 15.68 18.18
C ILE A 44 0.62 15.72 19.02
N LYS A 45 -0.51 15.29 18.45
CA LYS A 45 -1.78 15.13 19.18
C LYS A 45 -1.66 14.09 20.30
N GLU A 46 -0.97 12.98 20.06
CA GLU A 46 -0.73 11.97 21.09
C GLU A 46 0.14 12.51 22.23
N LYS A 47 1.18 13.29 21.90
CA LYS A 47 2.03 13.96 22.90
C LYS A 47 1.27 14.97 23.75
N LEU A 48 0.34 15.73 23.16
CA LEU A 48 -0.54 16.64 23.89
C LEU A 48 -1.44 15.87 24.87
N ALA A 49 -2.00 14.74 24.44
CA ALA A 49 -2.85 13.90 25.29
C ALA A 49 -2.07 13.28 26.47
N LYS A 50 -0.78 13.01 26.29
CA LYS A 50 0.15 12.57 27.35
C LYS A 50 0.65 13.70 28.24
N GLY A 51 0.37 14.97 27.89
CA GLY A 51 0.89 16.14 28.59
C GLY A 51 2.39 16.38 28.37
N GLU A 52 2.99 15.76 27.35
CA GLU A 52 4.41 15.94 26.98
C GLU A 52 4.67 17.27 26.27
N ILE A 53 3.63 17.90 25.73
CA ILE A 53 3.67 19.21 25.10
C ILE A 53 2.48 20.07 25.55
N THR A 54 2.61 21.38 25.37
CA THR A 54 1.56 22.35 25.68
C THR A 54 0.57 22.54 24.53
N GLN A 55 -0.59 23.11 24.84
CA GLN A 55 -1.61 23.46 23.85
C GLN A 55 -1.07 24.46 22.81
N GLU A 56 -0.21 25.40 23.23
CA GLU A 56 0.40 26.41 22.34
C GLU A 56 1.32 25.76 21.31
N GLU A 57 2.18 24.83 21.75
CA GLU A 57 3.07 24.08 20.85
C GLU A 57 2.30 23.23 19.82
N TYR A 58 1.18 22.62 20.25
CA TYR A 58 0.29 21.92 19.33
C TYR A 58 -0.33 22.86 18.29
N GLU A 59 -0.80 24.04 18.69
CA GLU A 59 -1.38 25.02 17.78
C GLU A 59 -0.36 25.57 16.77
N GLU A 60 0.86 25.84 17.20
CA GLU A 60 1.95 26.23 16.30
C GLU A 60 2.23 25.16 15.26
N ALA A 61 2.37 23.90 15.69
CA ALA A 61 2.59 22.78 14.78
C ALA A 61 1.44 22.60 13.79
N ARG A 62 0.19 22.76 14.26
CA ARG A 62 -1.00 22.70 13.40
C ARG A 62 -1.03 23.82 12.36
N LYS A 63 -0.66 25.05 12.75
CA LYS A 63 -0.60 26.22 11.84
C LYS A 63 0.51 26.07 10.79
N ARG A 64 1.68 25.55 11.16
CA ARG A 64 2.82 25.36 10.24
C ARG A 64 2.56 24.30 9.18
N ARG A 65 1.76 23.29 9.48
CA ARG A 65 1.44 22.19 8.55
C ARG A 65 0.30 22.51 7.56
N GLY A 66 -0.54 23.50 7.88
CA GLY A 66 -1.64 23.95 7.03
C GLY A 66 -1.26 25.00 5.98
N LYS A 67 0.04 25.31 5.82
CA LYS A 67 0.61 26.12 4.74
C LYS A 67 1.34 25.21 3.75
#